data_AF-A0A7X6CK26-F1
#
_entry.id   AF-A0A7X6CK26-F1
#
_cell.length_a   1.000
_cell.length_b   1.000
_cell.length_c   1.000
_cell.angle_alpha   90.00
_cell.angle_beta   90.00
_cell.angle_gamma   90.00
#
_symmetry.space_group_name_H-M   'P 1'
#
loop_
_entity.id
_entity.type
_entity.pdbx_description
1 polymer ?
#
loop_
_entity_poly.entity_id
_entity_poly.type
_entity_poly.pdbx_seq_one_letter_code
_entity_poly.pdbx_strand_id
1 'polypeptide(L)'
;MKFLGKSIAPILIVICCCVLAVSCGENREVQCTKLTELVTKGNDLIDSQKNSNDLATTKKLANNLNSTAKQLENLNLTDSNLKEFQQQSVKSFREIGQALGDIGKALEAGNRAPTSREGQEQIQTAQVNIAKAGKRANQAAQSQDTVTEKLIDYCKADR
;
A
#
# COMPACT_ATOMS: atom_id res chain seq x y z
N MET A 1 -21.72 -0.32 82.61
CA MET A 1 -22.34 0.46 81.50
C MET A 1 -22.61 -0.54 80.39
N LYS A 2 -23.84 -1.04 80.21
CA LYS A 2 -24.84 -0.57 79.20
C LYS A 2 -24.17 -0.35 77.83
N PHE A 3 -24.52 -0.99 76.71
CA PHE A 3 -25.74 -1.70 76.31
C PHE A 3 -25.51 -2.29 74.88
N LEU A 4 -26.24 -3.36 74.54
CA LEU A 4 -26.72 -3.74 73.18
C LEU A 4 -25.65 -4.15 72.14
N GLY A 5 -25.60 -5.35 71.56
CA GLY A 5 -26.65 -6.32 71.27
C GLY A 5 -27.28 -6.08 69.90
N LYS A 6 -26.66 -6.60 68.80
CA LYS A 6 -27.35 -7.02 67.55
C LYS A 6 -26.37 -7.66 66.57
N SER A 7 -26.60 -8.93 66.23
CA SER A 7 -25.97 -9.62 65.09
C SER A 7 -26.50 -9.05 63.78
N ILE A 8 -25.63 -8.58 62.89
CA ILE A 8 -25.90 -8.39 61.44
C ILE A 8 -24.58 -8.58 60.67
N ALA A 9 -24.39 -9.76 60.06
CA ALA A 9 -23.70 -9.86 58.77
C ALA A 9 -24.78 -9.60 57.68
N PRO A 10 -24.50 -9.13 56.45
CA PRO A 10 -23.34 -9.51 55.63
C PRO A 10 -22.88 -8.39 54.63
N ILE A 11 -22.15 -8.83 53.59
CA ILE A 11 -21.94 -8.21 52.27
C ILE A 11 -20.51 -7.72 52.05
N LEU A 12 -19.68 -8.68 51.63
CA LEU A 12 -18.60 -8.47 50.68
C LEU A 12 -19.19 -7.84 49.42
N ILE A 13 -19.12 -6.52 49.29
CA ILE A 13 -19.26 -5.84 48.01
C ILE A 13 -17.97 -6.14 47.25
N VAL A 14 -17.93 -7.26 46.55
CA VAL A 14 -17.03 -7.44 45.42
C VAL A 14 -17.50 -6.44 44.38
N ILE A 15 -16.89 -5.25 44.40
CA ILE A 15 -16.94 -4.31 43.28
C ILE A 15 -16.19 -5.03 42.16
N CYS A 16 -16.95 -5.83 41.40
CA CYS A 16 -16.55 -6.27 40.09
C CYS A 16 -16.47 -4.99 39.27
N CYS A 17 -15.29 -4.36 39.26
CA CYS A 17 -14.89 -3.48 38.18
C CYS A 17 -14.89 -4.34 36.93
N CYS A 18 -16.06 -4.51 36.34
CA CYS A 18 -16.20 -4.74 34.91
C CYS A 18 -15.54 -3.52 34.27
N VAL A 19 -14.22 -3.61 34.11
CA VAL A 19 -13.48 -2.86 33.12
C VAL A 19 -14.16 -3.27 31.83
N LEU A 20 -15.15 -2.49 31.42
CA LEU A 20 -15.55 -2.39 30.03
C LEU A 20 -14.29 -1.90 29.33
N ALA A 21 -13.42 -2.85 29.00
CA ALA A 21 -12.45 -2.70 27.94
C ALA A 21 -13.30 -2.63 26.67
N VAL A 22 -13.95 -1.48 26.47
CA VAL A 22 -14.32 -1.03 25.14
C VAL A 22 -12.96 -0.93 24.47
N SER A 23 -12.57 -1.98 23.75
CA SER A 23 -11.40 -1.91 22.89
C SER A 23 -11.72 -0.81 21.90
N CYS A 24 -11.25 0.41 22.16
CA CYS A 24 -11.25 1.49 21.20
C CYS A 24 -10.29 1.08 20.09
N GLY A 25 -10.77 0.23 19.19
CA GLY A 25 -10.18 0.10 17.87
C GLY A 25 -10.15 1.48 17.26
N GLU A 26 -9.05 1.81 16.58
CA GLU A 26 -8.95 3.05 15.83
C GLU A 26 -10.17 3.20 14.92
N ASN A 27 -10.88 4.33 15.03
CA ASN A 27 -12.12 4.54 14.26
C ASN A 27 -11.81 4.47 12.75
N ARG A 28 -12.75 3.96 11.97
CA ARG A 28 -12.63 3.74 10.52
C ARG A 28 -12.13 4.97 9.78
N GLU A 29 -12.57 6.17 10.16
CA GLU A 29 -12.13 7.43 9.55
C GLU A 29 -10.62 7.66 9.65
N VAL A 30 -10.02 7.33 10.81
CA VAL A 30 -8.58 7.49 11.00
C VAL A 30 -7.81 6.46 10.16
N GLN A 31 -8.32 5.23 10.10
CA GLN A 31 -7.75 4.18 9.24
C GLN A 31 -7.84 4.55 7.74
N CYS A 32 -8.99 5.08 7.31
CA CYS A 32 -9.21 5.64 5.97
C CYS A 32 -8.20 6.73 5.64
N THR A 33 -7.97 7.66 6.57
CA THR A 33 -7.00 8.75 6.39
C THR A 33 -5.60 8.19 6.16
N LYS A 34 -5.12 7.29 7.02
CA LYS A 34 -3.79 6.67 6.89
C LYS A 34 -3.61 5.91 5.58
N LEU A 35 -4.60 5.09 5.21
CA LEU A 35 -4.52 4.28 3.99
C LEU A 35 -4.54 5.17 2.74
N THR A 36 -5.47 6.13 2.69
CA THR A 36 -5.60 7.04 1.55
C THR A 36 -4.34 7.90 1.38
N GLU A 37 -3.72 8.37 2.48
CA GLU A 37 -2.48 9.15 2.41
C GLU A 37 -1.34 8.36 1.73
N LEU A 38 -1.13 7.10 2.11
CA LEU A 38 -0.10 6.26 1.51
C LEU A 38 -0.42 5.89 0.05
N VAL A 39 -1.69 5.62 -0.26
CA VAL A 39 -2.15 5.36 -1.63
C VAL A 39 -1.95 6.57 -2.53
N THR A 40 -2.37 7.76 -2.09
CA THR A 40 -2.19 9.02 -2.82
C THR A 40 -0.72 9.32 -3.06
N LYS A 41 0.13 9.16 -2.03
CA LYS A 41 1.59 9.29 -2.18
C LYS A 41 2.15 8.35 -3.26
N GLY A 42 1.67 7.11 -3.34
CA GLY A 42 2.06 6.17 -4.39
C GLY A 42 1.62 6.63 -5.77
N ASN A 43 0.39 7.12 -5.90
CA ASN A 43 -0.15 7.63 -7.17
C ASN A 43 0.58 8.91 -7.63
N ASP A 44 0.87 9.84 -6.72
CA ASP A 44 1.62 11.07 -7.01
C ASP A 44 3.03 10.78 -7.54
N LEU A 45 3.67 9.71 -7.05
CA LEU A 45 4.97 9.25 -7.58
C LEU A 45 4.84 8.83 -9.04
N ILE A 46 3.76 8.13 -9.41
CA ILE A 46 3.51 7.72 -10.80
C ILE A 46 3.25 8.96 -11.66
N ASP A 47 2.34 9.83 -11.22
CA ASP A 47 1.94 11.02 -11.98
C ASP A 47 3.08 12.01 -12.21
N SER A 48 3.93 12.22 -11.21
CA SER A 48 5.09 13.12 -11.32
C SER A 48 6.16 12.62 -12.30
N GLN A 49 6.16 11.33 -12.64
CA GLN A 49 7.20 10.70 -13.46
C GLN A 49 6.66 10.09 -14.75
N LYS A 50 5.37 10.22 -15.07
CA LYS A 50 4.72 9.57 -16.23
C LYS A 50 5.31 9.93 -17.59
N ASN A 51 6.00 11.07 -17.69
CA ASN A 51 6.65 11.53 -18.92
C ASN A 51 8.16 11.26 -18.93
N SER A 52 8.72 10.69 -17.87
CA SER A 52 10.15 10.40 -17.79
C SER A 52 10.44 8.97 -18.23
N ASN A 53 11.36 8.85 -19.18
CA ASN A 53 11.75 7.59 -19.81
C ASN A 53 13.23 7.26 -19.61
N ASP A 54 13.96 8.04 -18.80
CA ASP A 54 15.37 7.78 -18.54
C ASP A 54 15.58 6.67 -17.50
N LEU A 55 16.75 6.02 -17.59
CA LEU A 55 17.10 4.88 -16.75
C LEU A 55 17.14 5.21 -15.25
N ALA A 56 17.69 6.36 -14.88
CA ALA A 56 17.87 6.74 -13.48
C ALA A 56 16.52 7.04 -12.83
N THR A 57 15.67 7.80 -13.52
CA THR A 57 14.31 8.10 -13.06
C THR A 57 13.45 6.86 -12.97
N THR A 58 13.51 5.98 -13.99
CA THR A 58 12.77 4.70 -13.98
C THR A 58 13.15 3.83 -12.78
N LYS A 59 14.46 3.69 -12.50
CA LYS A 59 14.97 2.94 -11.33
C LYS A 59 14.54 3.58 -10.01
N LYS A 60 14.59 4.92 -9.92
CA LYS A 60 14.16 5.65 -8.73
C LYS A 60 12.67 5.47 -8.46
N LEU A 61 11.83 5.57 -9.49
CA LEU A 61 10.39 5.35 -9.37
C LEU A 61 10.09 3.91 -8.92
N ALA A 62 10.73 2.91 -9.54
CA ALA A 62 10.61 1.52 -9.15
C ALA A 62 10.89 1.29 -7.66
N ASN A 63 11.98 1.88 -7.15
CA ASN A 63 12.35 1.79 -5.74
C ASN A 63 11.35 2.49 -4.83
N ASN A 64 10.90 3.69 -5.21
CA ASN A 64 9.92 4.45 -4.43
C ASN A 64 8.59 3.70 -4.32
N LEU A 65 8.08 3.12 -5.41
CA LEU A 65 6.82 2.35 -5.39
C LEU A 65 6.95 1.06 -4.58
N ASN A 66 8.07 0.36 -4.65
CA ASN A 66 8.34 -0.78 -3.78
C ASN A 66 8.42 -0.37 -2.29
N SER A 67 8.94 0.82 -2.00
CA SER A 67 8.96 1.36 -0.64
C SER A 67 7.54 1.72 -0.15
N THR A 68 6.73 2.35 -1.01
CA THR A 68 5.31 2.62 -0.72
C THR A 68 4.53 1.32 -0.48
N ALA A 69 4.75 0.29 -1.30
CA ALA A 69 4.14 -1.02 -1.09
C ALA A 69 4.50 -1.63 0.27
N LYS A 70 5.76 -1.50 0.71
CA LYS A 70 6.18 -1.95 2.06
C LYS A 70 5.57 -1.11 3.18
N GLN A 71 5.47 0.21 3.00
CA GLN A 71 4.81 1.09 3.97
C GLN A 71 3.33 0.72 4.12
N LEU A 72 2.64 0.46 3.00
CA LEU A 72 1.28 -0.03 2.98
C LEU A 72 1.17 -1.39 3.65
N GLU A 73 2.02 -2.36 3.34
CA GLU A 73 2.01 -3.71 3.93
C GLU A 73 2.16 -3.69 5.46
N ASN A 74 2.94 -2.75 5.99
CA ASN A 74 3.16 -2.57 7.42
C ASN A 74 2.09 -1.71 8.11
N LEU A 75 1.12 -1.16 7.36
CA LEU A 75 0.04 -0.37 7.95
C LEU A 75 -0.91 -1.29 8.71
N ASN A 76 -1.02 -1.08 10.03
CA ASN A 76 -1.95 -1.86 10.85
C ASN A 76 -3.37 -1.31 10.71
N LEU A 77 -4.22 -2.07 10.02
CA LEU A 77 -5.64 -1.81 9.91
C LEU A 77 -6.43 -2.87 10.67
N THR A 78 -7.62 -2.53 11.15
CA THR A 78 -8.57 -3.47 11.78
C THR A 78 -9.82 -3.67 10.95
N ASP A 79 -10.24 -2.66 10.17
CA ASP A 79 -11.37 -2.74 9.24
C ASP A 79 -11.06 -3.73 8.10
N SER A 80 -11.98 -4.65 7.82
CA SER A 80 -11.77 -5.72 6.84
C SER A 80 -11.75 -5.22 5.40
N ASN A 81 -12.58 -4.23 5.06
CA ASN A 81 -12.61 -3.66 3.71
C ASN A 81 -11.34 -2.85 3.46
N LEU A 82 -10.89 -2.08 4.45
CA LEU A 82 -9.63 -1.33 4.34
C LEU A 82 -8.41 -2.25 4.21
N LYS A 83 -8.39 -3.40 4.89
CA LYS A 83 -7.37 -4.43 4.68
C LYS A 83 -7.37 -4.98 3.26
N GLU A 84 -8.55 -5.17 2.67
CA GLU A 84 -8.65 -5.65 1.30
C GLU A 84 -8.10 -4.62 0.31
N PHE A 85 -8.50 -3.35 0.43
CA PHE A 85 -7.95 -2.26 -0.38
C PHE A 85 -6.43 -2.12 -0.21
N GLN A 86 -5.95 -2.21 1.04
CA GLN A 86 -4.52 -2.22 1.35
C GLN A 86 -3.80 -3.34 0.60
N GLN A 87 -4.27 -4.58 0.66
CA GLN A 87 -3.65 -5.72 -0.03
C GLN A 87 -3.63 -5.54 -1.55
N GLN A 88 -4.73 -5.05 -2.12
CA GLN A 88 -4.83 -4.78 -3.55
C GLN A 88 -3.87 -3.66 -3.99
N SER A 89 -3.70 -2.61 -3.17
CA SER A 89 -2.73 -1.55 -3.45
C SER A 89 -1.27 -1.96 -3.25
N VAL A 90 -0.97 -2.77 -2.23
CA VAL A 90 0.37 -3.37 -2.05
C VAL A 90 0.74 -4.16 -3.30
N LYS A 91 -0.17 -5.00 -3.79
CA LYS A 91 0.03 -5.80 -5.00
C LYS A 91 0.30 -4.89 -6.21
N SER A 92 -0.56 -3.91 -6.44
CA SER A 92 -0.46 -3.04 -7.62
C SER A 92 0.83 -2.23 -7.62
N PHE A 93 1.18 -1.55 -6.52
CA PHE A 93 2.43 -0.79 -6.46
C PHE A 93 3.68 -1.67 -6.58
N ARG A 94 3.66 -2.89 -6.02
CA ARG A 94 4.77 -3.85 -6.17
C ARG A 94 4.90 -4.32 -7.62
N GLU A 95 3.79 -4.61 -8.30
CA GLU A 95 3.80 -4.99 -9.72
C GLU A 95 4.29 -3.86 -10.62
N ILE A 96 3.85 -2.61 -10.38
CA ILE A 96 4.36 -1.43 -11.10
C ILE A 96 5.86 -1.28 -10.84
N GLY A 97 6.30 -1.33 -9.58
CA GLY A 97 7.71 -1.22 -9.22
C GLY A 97 8.59 -2.28 -9.86
N GLN A 98 8.13 -3.54 -9.90
CA GLN A 98 8.83 -4.63 -10.58
C GLN A 98 8.89 -4.42 -12.10
N ALA A 99 7.78 -4.05 -12.74
CA ALA A 99 7.73 -3.80 -14.16
C ALA A 99 8.66 -2.65 -14.59
N LEU A 100 8.70 -1.56 -13.82
CA LEU A 100 9.65 -0.46 -14.04
C LEU A 100 11.10 -0.91 -13.84
N GLY A 101 11.36 -1.77 -12.85
CA GLY A 101 12.68 -2.39 -12.67
C GLY A 101 13.13 -3.20 -13.90
N ASP A 102 12.20 -3.94 -14.51
CA ASP A 102 12.46 -4.70 -15.73
C ASP A 102 12.69 -3.80 -16.95
N ILE A 103 11.95 -2.68 -17.07
CA ILE A 103 12.21 -1.64 -18.08
C ILE A 103 13.63 -1.09 -17.89
N GLY A 104 14.02 -0.76 -16.66
CA GLY A 104 15.37 -0.27 -16.37
C GLY A 104 16.47 -1.26 -16.78
N LYS A 105 16.29 -2.56 -16.51
CA LYS A 105 17.25 -3.59 -16.96
C LYS A 105 17.33 -3.69 -18.48
N ALA A 106 16.19 -3.61 -19.16
CA ALA A 106 16.15 -3.67 -20.62
C ALA A 106 16.80 -2.44 -21.27
N LEU A 107 16.55 -1.24 -20.74
CA LEU A 107 17.22 0.00 -21.16
C LEU A 107 18.74 -0.10 -20.98
N GLU A 108 19.19 -0.61 -19.84
CA GLU A 108 20.62 -0.81 -19.56
C GLU A 108 21.28 -1.81 -20.52
N ALA A 109 20.60 -2.92 -20.84
CA ALA A 109 21.08 -3.88 -21.82
C ALA A 109 21.18 -3.26 -23.23
N GLY A 110 20.14 -2.53 -23.66
CA GLY A 110 20.14 -1.84 -24.95
C GLY A 110 21.24 -0.79 -25.07
N ASN A 111 21.50 -0.03 -24.00
CA ASN A 111 22.54 1.01 -23.97
C ASN A 111 23.98 0.43 -24.00
N ARG A 112 24.17 -0.81 -23.59
CA ARG A 112 25.48 -1.50 -23.59
C ARG A 112 25.72 -2.33 -24.85
N ALA A 113 24.74 -2.41 -25.75
CA ALA A 113 24.83 -3.23 -26.95
C ALA A 113 25.97 -2.75 -27.88
N PRO A 114 26.80 -3.65 -28.42
CA PRO A 114 27.90 -3.29 -29.31
C PRO A 114 27.39 -2.85 -30.70
N THR A 115 28.23 -2.14 -31.46
CA THR A 115 27.94 -1.81 -32.87
C THR A 115 28.20 -3.04 -33.77
N SER A 116 27.35 -4.05 -33.65
CA SER A 116 27.42 -5.31 -34.41
C SER A 116 26.01 -5.85 -34.68
N ARG A 117 25.91 -6.91 -35.49
CA ARG A 117 24.63 -7.61 -35.71
C ARG A 117 24.06 -8.17 -34.41
N GLU A 118 24.90 -8.76 -33.57
CA GLU A 118 24.51 -9.23 -32.24
C GLU A 118 23.98 -8.08 -31.37
N GLY A 119 24.64 -6.91 -31.40
CA GLY A 119 24.14 -5.75 -30.67
C GLY A 119 22.80 -5.22 -31.19
N GLN A 120 22.55 -5.30 -32.50
CA GLN A 120 21.22 -5.00 -33.05
C GLN A 120 20.14 -5.95 -32.52
N GLU A 121 20.44 -7.25 -32.42
CA GLU A 121 19.54 -8.25 -31.84
C GLU A 121 19.29 -7.98 -30.34
N GLN A 122 20.31 -7.54 -29.59
CA GLN A 122 20.18 -7.12 -28.19
C GLN A 122 19.27 -5.89 -28.04
N ILE A 123 19.40 -4.88 -28.92
CA ILE A 123 18.54 -3.69 -28.92
C ILE A 123 17.08 -4.08 -29.23
N GLN A 124 16.84 -4.94 -30.22
CA GLN A 124 15.48 -5.41 -30.53
C GLN A 124 14.86 -6.17 -29.36
N THR A 125 15.65 -7.05 -28.71
CA THR A 125 15.22 -7.76 -27.51
C THR A 125 14.89 -6.80 -26.37
N ALA A 126 15.71 -5.76 -26.16
CA ALA A 126 15.44 -4.72 -25.18
C ALA A 126 14.12 -3.99 -25.46
N GLN A 127 13.85 -3.62 -26.72
CA GLN A 127 12.58 -2.98 -27.11
C GLN A 127 11.35 -3.85 -26.80
N VAL A 128 11.42 -5.15 -27.14
CA VAL A 128 10.35 -6.11 -26.84
C VAL A 128 10.12 -6.22 -25.32
N ASN A 129 11.20 -6.30 -24.55
CA ASN A 129 11.12 -6.39 -23.09
C ASN A 129 10.55 -5.12 -22.45
N ILE A 130 10.94 -3.94 -22.95
CA ILE A 130 10.38 -2.65 -22.53
C ILE A 130 8.87 -2.62 -22.82
N ALA A 131 8.44 -2.98 -24.02
CA ALA A 131 7.03 -2.99 -24.38
C ALA A 131 6.21 -3.95 -23.50
N LYS A 132 6.72 -5.17 -23.27
CA LYS A 132 6.09 -6.16 -22.39
C LYS A 132 5.99 -5.68 -20.95
N ALA A 133 7.06 -5.10 -20.41
CA ALA A 133 7.08 -4.57 -19.06
C ALA A 133 6.18 -3.33 -18.92
N GLY A 134 6.18 -2.42 -19.90
CA GLY A 134 5.29 -1.27 -19.95
C GLY A 134 3.82 -1.66 -19.94
N LYS A 135 3.43 -2.71 -20.70
CA LYS A 135 2.07 -3.25 -20.66
C LYS A 135 1.69 -3.73 -19.25
N ARG A 136 2.58 -4.45 -18.57
CA ARG A 136 2.34 -4.91 -17.19
C ARG A 136 2.20 -3.74 -16.22
N ALA A 137 3.09 -2.74 -16.32
CA ALA A 137 3.02 -1.53 -15.49
C ALA A 137 1.67 -0.80 -15.68
N ASN A 138 1.21 -0.64 -16.92
CA ASN A 138 -0.07 -0.01 -17.23
C ASN A 138 -1.27 -0.80 -16.67
N GLN A 139 -1.26 -2.13 -16.79
CA GLN A 139 -2.33 -2.97 -16.23
C GLN A 139 -2.39 -2.88 -14.71
N ALA A 140 -1.24 -2.86 -14.04
CA ALA A 140 -1.16 -2.70 -12.59
C ALA A 140 -1.57 -1.28 -12.16
N ALA A 141 -1.24 -0.24 -12.93
CA ALA A 141 -1.70 1.12 -12.70
C ALA A 141 -3.22 1.25 -12.83
N GLN A 142 -3.83 0.68 -13.86
CA GLN A 142 -5.30 0.65 -14.00
C GLN A 142 -5.99 -0.10 -12.85
N SER A 143 -5.37 -1.18 -12.38
CA SER A 143 -5.85 -1.90 -11.20
C SER A 143 -5.78 -1.01 -9.96
N GLN A 144 -4.67 -0.27 -9.79
CA GLN A 144 -4.50 0.68 -8.70
C GLN A 144 -5.54 1.81 -8.76
N ASP A 145 -5.82 2.38 -9.94
CA ASP A 145 -6.83 3.43 -10.11
C ASP A 145 -8.21 2.93 -9.66
N THR A 146 -8.57 1.71 -10.08
CA THR A 146 -9.83 1.05 -9.66
C THR A 146 -9.91 0.87 -8.14
N VAL A 147 -8.79 0.49 -7.50
CA VAL A 147 -8.72 0.34 -6.03
C VAL A 147 -8.86 1.70 -5.34
N THR A 148 -8.19 2.72 -5.85
CA THR A 148 -8.23 4.08 -5.30
C THR A 148 -9.65 4.65 -5.37
N GLU A 149 -10.37 4.47 -6.48
CA GLU A 149 -11.77 4.92 -6.60
C GLU A 149 -12.66 4.25 -5.54
N LYS A 150 -12.59 2.93 -5.42
CA LYS A 150 -13.36 2.16 -4.42
C LYS A 150 -13.01 2.55 -2.98
N LEU A 151 -11.73 2.78 -2.71
CA LEU A 151 -11.26 3.23 -1.40
C LEU A 151 -11.85 4.60 -1.06
N ILE A 152 -11.79 5.54 -2.00
CA ILE A 152 -12.34 6.89 -1.81
C ILE A 152 -13.84 6.84 -1.54
N ASP A 153 -14.58 6.03 -2.30
CA ASP A 153 -16.02 5.88 -2.11
C ASP A 153 -16.35 5.24 -0.76
N TYR A 154 -15.65 4.18 -0.37
CA TYR A 154 -15.81 3.54 0.93
C TYR A 154 -15.55 4.52 2.09
N CYS A 155 -14.49 5.31 1.99
CA CYS A 155 -14.11 6.26 3.03
C CYS A 155 -15.02 7.50 3.10
N LYS A 156 -15.83 7.77 2.08
CA LYS A 156 -16.87 8.81 2.09
C LYS A 156 -18.22 8.34 2.65
N ALA A 157 -18.49 7.04 2.62
CA ALA A 157 -19.85 6.50 2.86
C ALA A 157 -20.42 6.66 4.28
N ASP A 158 -19.63 7.10 5.29
CA ASP A 158 -20.14 7.42 6.64
C ASP A 158 -19.77 8.85 7.09
N ARG A 159 -19.62 9.79 6.15
CA ARG A 159 -19.58 11.22 6.47
C ARG A 159 -20.96 11.86 6.41
#